data_AF-A0A820QW92-F1
#
_entry.id   AF-A0A820QW92-F1
#
_cell.length_a   1.000
_cell.length_b   1.000
_cell.length_c   1.000
_cell.angle_alpha   90.00
_cell.angle_beta   90.00
_cell.angle_gamma   90.00
#
_symmetry.space_group_name_H-M   'P 1'
#
loop_
_entity.id
_entity.type
_entity.pdbx_description
1 polymer ?
#
loop_
_entity_poly.entity_id
_entity_poly.type
_entity_poly.pdbx_seq_one_letter_code
_entity_poly.pdbx_strand_id
1 'polypeptide(L)'
;TVKFANFEEFVKNHFNQVKQCCISTTRDMTYLEANKWEQLIISYMPCLQIFNLQHTIKNFCDYPEDIFETLFNDFNSQFWQERQWLFRYEPNSGEYQQGIFHSIQPY
;
A
#
# COMPACT_ATOMS: atom_id res chain seq x y z
N THR A 1 -14.42 -0.89 -6.98
CA THR A 1 -13.28 -0.88 -6.06
C THR A 1 -13.80 -0.64 -4.66
N VAL A 2 -13.39 -1.45 -3.68
CA VAL A 2 -13.78 -1.27 -2.27
C VAL A 2 -13.09 -0.02 -1.74
N LYS A 3 -13.81 0.82 -0.98
CA LYS A 3 -13.21 1.97 -0.29
C LYS A 3 -12.38 1.49 0.88
N PHE A 4 -11.27 2.17 1.18
CA PHE A 4 -10.38 1.78 2.28
C PHE A 4 -11.12 1.70 3.61
N ALA A 5 -12.02 2.65 3.91
CA ALA A 5 -12.81 2.63 5.14
C ALA A 5 -13.62 1.32 5.32
N ASN A 6 -14.24 0.82 4.25
CA ASN A 6 -15.00 -0.43 4.30
C ASN A 6 -14.07 -1.64 4.47
N PHE A 7 -12.89 -1.61 3.83
CA PHE A 7 -11.87 -2.64 4.02
C PHE A 7 -11.32 -2.64 5.44
N GLU A 8 -11.05 -1.45 6.00
CA GLU A 8 -10.55 -1.27 7.35
C GLU A 8 -11.52 -1.86 8.39
N GLU A 9 -12.82 -1.59 8.24
CA GLU A 9 -13.86 -2.15 9.09
C GLU A 9 -13.93 -3.69 8.98
N PHE A 10 -13.74 -4.22 7.78
CA PHE A 10 -13.69 -5.67 7.57
C PHE A 10 -12.47 -6.31 8.26
N VAL A 11 -11.29 -5.70 8.14
CA VAL A 11 -10.04 -6.13 8.76
C VAL A 11 -10.16 -6.19 10.28
N LYS A 12 -10.69 -5.12 10.89
CA LYS A 12 -10.86 -4.99 12.35
C LYS A 12 -11.57 -6.19 12.97
N ASN A 13 -12.47 -6.83 12.21
CA ASN A 13 -13.30 -7.92 12.69
C ASN A 13 -12.76 -9.33 12.34
N HIS A 14 -11.88 -9.47 11.33
CA HIS A 14 -11.58 -10.78 10.75
C HIS A 14 -10.10 -11.13 10.59
N PHE A 15 -9.18 -10.18 10.72
CA PHE A 15 -7.78 -10.38 10.26
C PHE A 15 -6.78 -10.73 11.36
N ASN A 16 -7.25 -11.01 12.58
CA ASN A 16 -6.38 -11.31 13.72
C ASN A 16 -5.46 -12.53 13.51
N GLN A 17 -5.83 -13.47 12.64
CA GLN A 17 -5.06 -14.68 12.32
C GLN A 17 -4.52 -14.71 10.89
N VAL A 18 -4.74 -13.64 10.12
CA VAL A 18 -4.33 -13.59 8.71
C VAL A 18 -2.81 -13.46 8.63
N LYS A 19 -2.18 -14.41 7.93
CA LYS A 19 -0.73 -14.41 7.68
C LYS A 19 -0.32 -13.75 6.38
N GLN A 20 -1.23 -13.68 5.41
CA GLN A 20 -0.97 -13.13 4.09
C GLN A 20 -2.13 -12.23 3.67
N CYS A 21 -1.79 -11.01 3.25
CA CYS A 21 -2.73 -10.04 2.73
C CYS A 21 -2.23 -9.54 1.37
N CYS A 22 -2.99 -9.83 0.32
CA CYS A 22 -2.70 -9.41 -1.04
C CYS A 22 -3.87 -8.57 -1.55
N ILE A 23 -3.61 -7.33 -1.97
CA ILE A 23 -4.63 -6.36 -2.33
C ILE A 23 -4.31 -5.79 -3.70
N SER A 24 -5.32 -5.72 -4.55
CA SER A 24 -5.27 -4.98 -5.82
C SER A 24 -6.40 -3.95 -5.84
N THR A 25 -6.06 -2.68 -6.05
CA THR A 25 -6.99 -1.54 -6.02
C THR A 25 -6.60 -0.51 -7.08
N THR A 26 -7.51 0.37 -7.49
CA THR A 26 -7.31 1.17 -8.71
C THR A 26 -7.82 2.63 -8.68
N ARG A 27 -8.21 3.17 -7.51
CA ARG A 27 -8.83 4.51 -7.41
C ARG A 27 -8.70 5.22 -6.07
N ASP A 28 -8.78 4.48 -4.98
CA ASP A 28 -8.83 5.08 -3.65
C ASP A 28 -7.40 5.34 -3.14
N MET A 29 -6.97 6.59 -3.18
CA MET A 29 -5.62 7.03 -2.80
C MET A 29 -5.31 6.77 -1.32
N THR A 30 -6.33 6.58 -0.47
CA THR A 30 -6.11 6.24 0.93
C THR A 30 -5.41 4.88 1.12
N TYR A 31 -5.43 4.01 0.09
CA TYR A 31 -4.61 2.80 0.07
C TYR A 31 -3.11 3.09 -0.04
N LEU A 32 -2.70 4.28 -0.49
CA LEU A 32 -1.31 4.71 -0.56
C LEU A 32 -0.86 5.45 0.71
N GLU A 33 -1.71 5.61 1.72
CA GLU A 33 -1.32 6.22 2.99
C GLU A 33 -0.62 5.17 3.87
N ALA A 34 0.72 5.19 3.91
CA ALA A 34 1.50 4.21 4.67
C ALA A 34 1.15 4.23 6.16
N ASN A 35 0.95 5.41 6.75
CA ASN A 35 0.61 5.55 8.17
C ASN A 35 -0.70 4.84 8.55
N LYS A 36 -1.72 4.88 7.67
CA LYS A 36 -2.99 4.16 7.91
C LYS A 36 -2.78 2.65 7.90
N TRP A 37 -1.98 2.17 6.97
CA TRP A 37 -1.65 0.76 6.90
C TRP A 37 -0.85 0.29 8.12
N GLU A 38 0.15 1.05 8.54
CA GLU A 38 0.97 0.74 9.72
C GLU A 38 0.08 0.58 10.97
N GLN A 39 -0.79 1.57 11.24
CA GLN A 39 -1.72 1.51 12.36
C GLN A 39 -2.68 0.32 12.28
N LEU A 40 -3.22 0.05 11.09
CA LEU A 40 -4.16 -1.06 10.86
C LEU A 40 -3.49 -2.42 11.10
N ILE A 41 -2.26 -2.59 10.63
CA ILE A 41 -1.50 -3.85 10.74
C ILE A 41 -1.09 -4.09 12.18
N ILE A 42 -0.53 -3.08 12.86
CA ILE A 42 -0.14 -3.18 14.27
C ILE A 42 -1.34 -3.54 15.14
N SER A 43 -2.50 -2.94 14.86
CA SER A 43 -3.68 -3.10 15.70
C SER A 43 -4.46 -4.38 15.44
N TYR A 44 -4.58 -4.82 14.18
CA TYR A 44 -5.57 -5.84 13.79
C TYR A 44 -5.00 -7.00 12.97
N MET A 45 -3.72 -6.96 12.58
CA MET A 45 -3.08 -8.04 11.82
C MET A 45 -1.78 -8.53 12.47
N PRO A 46 -1.78 -8.94 13.75
CA PRO A 46 -0.56 -9.28 14.48
C PRO A 46 0.18 -10.49 13.92
N CYS A 47 -0.51 -11.36 13.18
CA CYS A 47 0.07 -12.55 12.56
C CYS A 47 0.52 -12.34 11.10
N LEU A 48 0.43 -11.11 10.57
CA LEU A 48 0.73 -10.83 9.18
C LEU A 48 2.23 -11.00 8.91
N GLN A 49 2.54 -11.84 7.92
CA GLN A 49 3.91 -12.16 7.49
C GLN A 49 4.18 -11.67 6.07
N ILE A 50 3.16 -11.67 5.22
CA ILE A 50 3.26 -11.25 3.82
C ILE A 50 2.21 -10.18 3.55
N PHE A 51 2.68 -9.01 3.12
CA PHE A 51 1.83 -7.95 2.63
C PHE A 51 2.22 -7.61 1.19
N ASN A 52 1.23 -7.58 0.31
CA ASN A 52 1.38 -7.17 -1.07
C ASN A 52 0.25 -6.22 -1.47
N LEU A 53 0.61 -5.00 -1.82
CA LEU A 53 -0.32 -3.98 -2.30
C LEU A 53 0.00 -3.61 -3.74
N GLN A 54 -0.96 -3.84 -4.63
CA GLN A 54 -0.95 -3.35 -6.00
C GLN A 54 -1.97 -2.22 -6.15
N HIS A 55 -1.50 -1.04 -6.54
CA HIS A 55 -2.37 0.10 -6.80
C HIS A 55 -2.19 0.63 -8.23
N THR A 56 -3.28 0.68 -9.00
CA THR A 56 -3.27 1.16 -10.38
C THR A 56 -3.96 2.51 -10.50
N ILE A 57 -3.27 3.54 -10.97
CA ILE A 57 -3.90 4.86 -11.20
C ILE A 57 -4.19 5.03 -12.69
N LYS A 58 -5.46 5.29 -13.02
CA LYS A 58 -5.90 5.40 -14.41
C LYS A 58 -5.67 6.79 -15.02
N ASN A 59 -5.79 7.85 -14.23
CA ASN A 59 -5.67 9.24 -14.67
C ASN A 59 -4.66 9.97 -13.77
N PHE A 60 -3.42 10.05 -14.21
CA PHE A 60 -2.35 10.71 -13.45
C PHE A 60 -2.54 12.23 -13.41
N CYS A 61 -3.14 12.81 -14.46
CA CYS A 61 -3.37 14.25 -14.61
C CYS A 61 -4.28 14.86 -13.52
N ASP A 62 -5.01 14.02 -12.78
CA ASP A 62 -5.87 14.46 -11.68
C ASP A 62 -5.08 14.66 -10.37
N TYR A 63 -3.78 14.35 -10.35
CA TYR A 63 -2.95 14.36 -9.15
C TYR A 63 -1.68 15.22 -9.32
N PRO A 64 -1.31 16.00 -8.30
CA PRO A 64 -0.04 16.72 -8.28
C PRO A 64 1.16 15.76 -8.42
N GLU A 65 2.20 16.12 -9.18
CA GLU A 65 3.40 15.26 -9.35
C GLU A 65 4.12 14.96 -8.02
N ASP A 66 4.09 15.90 -7.07
CA ASP A 66 4.72 15.83 -5.75
C ASP A 66 3.96 14.94 -4.74
N ILE A 67 2.68 14.64 -4.99
CA ILE A 67 1.89 13.80 -4.09
C ILE A 67 2.46 12.39 -4.01
N PHE A 68 3.01 11.90 -5.13
CA PHE A 68 3.56 10.56 -5.23
C PHE A 68 4.85 10.43 -4.46
N GLU A 69 5.77 11.38 -4.61
CA GLU A 69 7.03 11.39 -3.86
C GLU A 69 6.78 11.41 -2.35
N THR A 70 5.80 12.19 -1.89
CA THR A 70 5.41 12.25 -0.49
C THR A 70 4.82 10.92 0.00
N LEU A 71 3.86 10.36 -0.73
CA LEU A 71 3.24 9.06 -0.38
C LEU A 71 4.27 7.92 -0.37
N PHE A 72 5.25 7.96 -1.28
CA PHE A 72 6.33 6.96 -1.33
C PHE A 72 7.32 7.13 -0.17
N ASN A 73 7.63 8.36 0.24
CA ASN A 73 8.49 8.60 1.40
C ASN A 73 7.90 8.02 2.69
N ASP A 74 6.59 7.99 2.83
CA ASP A 74 5.93 7.40 4.02
C ASP A 74 6.14 5.87 4.11
N PHE A 75 6.34 5.17 2.99
CA PHE A 75 6.68 3.73 2.97
C PHE A 75 8.16 3.43 3.26
N ASN A 76 8.98 4.46 3.49
CA ASN A 76 10.38 4.32 3.91
C ASN A 76 10.57 4.36 5.44
N SER A 77 9.48 4.36 6.23
CA SER A 77 9.58 4.29 7.69
C SER A 77 10.27 2.99 8.15
N GLN A 78 10.88 3.01 9.35
CA GLN A 78 11.55 1.83 9.92
C GLN A 78 10.62 0.62 9.99
N PHE A 79 9.33 0.83 10.28
CA PHE A 79 8.32 -0.23 10.33
C PHE A 79 8.24 -1.01 9.01
N TRP A 80 8.24 -0.29 7.88
CA TRP A 80 8.15 -0.88 6.55
C TRP A 80 9.47 -1.54 6.18
N GLN A 81 10.60 -0.87 6.41
CA GLN A 81 11.94 -1.38 6.10
C GLN A 81 12.25 -2.71 6.79
N GLU A 82 11.90 -2.85 8.07
CA GLU A 82 12.11 -4.09 8.83
C GLU A 82 11.30 -5.28 8.27
N ARG A 83 10.17 -5.01 7.62
CA ARG A 83 9.22 -6.05 7.16
C ARG A 83 9.46 -6.52 5.74
N GLN A 84 10.21 -5.79 4.93
CA GLN A 84 10.59 -6.21 3.57
C GLN A 84 9.39 -6.52 2.66
N TRP A 85 8.26 -5.87 2.91
CA TRP A 85 7.02 -6.10 2.19
C TRP A 85 6.99 -5.45 0.80
N LEU A 86 6.13 -5.96 -0.07
CA LEU A 86 6.10 -5.62 -1.50
C LEU A 86 4.99 -4.63 -1.81
N PHE A 87 5.35 -3.57 -2.51
CA PHE A 87 4.45 -2.52 -2.99
C PHE A 87 4.62 -2.38 -4.49
N ARG A 88 3.56 -2.63 -5.25
CA ARG A 88 3.57 -2.45 -6.69
C ARG A 88 2.68 -1.30 -7.08
N TYR A 89 3.30 -0.32 -7.72
CA TYR A 89 2.60 0.80 -8.32
C TYR A 89 2.65 0.68 -9.84
N GLU A 90 1.47 0.62 -10.46
CA GLU A 90 1.34 0.53 -11.92
C GLU A 90 0.53 1.73 -12.44
N PRO A 91 1.19 2.75 -13.01
CA PRO A 91 0.47 3.78 -13.75
C PRO A 91 -0.12 3.19 -15.04
N ASN A 92 -1.36 3.54 -15.35
CA ASN A 92 -2.03 3.07 -16.56
C ASN A 92 -1.58 3.84 -17.82
N SER A 93 -1.03 5.04 -17.67
CA SER A 93 -0.31 5.76 -18.72
C SER A 93 1.16 5.38 -18.67
N GLY A 94 1.69 4.81 -19.76
CA GLY A 94 3.10 4.42 -19.89
C GLY A 94 4.11 5.57 -19.87
N GLU A 95 3.71 6.73 -19.35
CA GLU A 95 4.50 7.97 -19.23
C GLU A 95 5.24 8.05 -17.89
N TYR A 96 4.85 7.27 -16.88
CA TYR A 96 5.50 7.21 -15.57
C TYR A 96 6.05 5.80 -15.31
N GLN A 97 7.20 5.71 -14.63
CA GLN A 97 7.86 4.43 -14.36
C GLN A 97 6.95 3.52 -13.52
N GLN A 98 6.71 2.29 -14.00
CA GLN A 98 6.21 1.22 -13.15
C GLN A 98 7.21 1.02 -12.02
N GLY A 99 6.75 1.13 -10.79
CA GLY A 99 7.57 0.95 -9.61
C GLY A 99 7.19 -0.34 -8.89
N ILE A 100 8.03 -1.36 -9.01
CA ILE A 100 8.03 -2.45 -8.02
C ILE A 100 8.90 -1.95 -6.87
N PHE A 101 8.25 -1.43 -5.84
CA PHE A 101 8.90 -0.98 -4.63
C PHE A 101 8.91 -2.13 -3.64
N HIS A 102 10.09 -2.69 -3.48
CA HIS A 102 10.39 -3.50 -2.32
C HIS A 102 10.67 -2.51 -1.16
N SER A 103 10.34 -2.84 0.09
CA SER A 103 10.77 -2.01 1.23
C SER A 103 12.31 -2.02 1.43
N ILE A 104 13.05 -2.53 0.45
CA ILE A 104 14.49 -2.44 0.22
C ILE A 104 14.74 -2.64 -1.28
N GLN A 105 15.55 -1.79 -1.91
CA GLN A 105 16.18 -2.09 -3.21
C GLN A 105 16.63 -3.57 -3.26
N PRO A 106 16.38 -4.32 -4.33
CA PRO A 106 17.18 -5.51 -4.57
C PRO A 106 18.61 -5.05 -4.85
N TYR A 107 19.59 -5.80 -4.36
CA TYR A 107 21.05 -5.70 -4.50
C TYR A 107 21.80 -5.21 -3.26
#